data_AF-A0A4Z2CVZ7-F1
#
_entry.id   AF-A0A4Z2CVZ7-F1
#
_cell.length_a   1.000
_cell.length_b   1.000
_cell.length_c   1.000
_cell.angle_alpha   90.00
_cell.angle_beta   90.00
_cell.angle_gamma   90.00
#
_symmetry.space_group_name_H-M   'P 1'
#
loop_
_entity.id
_entity.type
_entity.pdbx_description
1 polymer ?
#
loop_
_entity_poly.entity_id
_entity_poly.type
_entity_poly.pdbx_seq_one_letter_code
_entity_poly.pdbx_strand_id
1 'polypeptide(L)'
;MEPVISEELLRIYYKKIFPCDLFAQWLTYNSRSTGLSKREFSFTLNGDIYLRYQSFDSSSDFRKELVKLCPTKIDIGAVYSNSPKLHRSILSSSFKPEWKELVFDIDLTDYDEVRYCCGDQSATGSPICLRCWPLARSAVLCIDRSLREDFGFRHLLWVYSGRRGVHCWVCDHSARYLDQTSRTAIVEYLTLVRGGSSKKVRFFADWIFL
;
A
#
# COMPACT_ATOMS: atom_id res chain seq x y z
N MET A 1 10.55 -20.30 -10.28
CA MET A 1 11.39 -19.11 -10.20
C MET A 1 10.52 -17.94 -10.62
N GLU A 2 10.25 -16.96 -9.75
CA GLU A 2 9.56 -15.74 -10.21
C GLU A 2 10.41 -15.10 -11.32
N PRO A 3 9.79 -14.62 -12.42
CA PRO A 3 10.56 -13.98 -13.48
C PRO A 3 11.25 -12.75 -12.90
N VAL A 4 12.57 -12.76 -12.92
CA VAL A 4 13.38 -11.59 -12.55
C VAL A 4 13.15 -10.55 -13.63
N ILE A 5 12.36 -9.51 -13.33
CA ILE A 5 12.21 -8.36 -14.21
C ILE A 5 13.60 -7.73 -14.35
N SER A 6 14.10 -7.65 -15.58
CA SER A 6 15.41 -7.04 -15.80
C SER A 6 15.37 -5.56 -15.42
N GLU A 7 16.47 -5.07 -14.89
CA GLU A 7 16.63 -3.64 -14.55
C GLU A 7 16.38 -2.74 -15.77
N GLU A 8 16.72 -3.21 -16.96
CA GLU A 8 16.45 -2.52 -18.23
C GLU A 8 14.95 -2.33 -18.48
N LEU A 9 14.14 -3.39 -18.32
CA LEU A 9 12.69 -3.30 -18.48
C LEU A 9 12.07 -2.39 -17.42
N LEU A 10 12.54 -2.49 -16.18
CA LEU A 10 12.08 -1.66 -15.08
C LEU A 10 12.42 -0.17 -15.29
N ARG A 11 13.61 0.11 -15.83
CA ARG A 11 14.02 1.46 -16.24
C ARG A 11 13.14 2.02 -17.35
N ILE A 12 12.82 1.22 -18.36
CA ILE A 12 11.89 1.61 -19.44
C ILE A 12 10.50 1.89 -18.86
N TYR A 13 10.00 1.02 -17.98
CA TYR A 13 8.72 1.19 -17.31
C TYR A 13 8.66 2.52 -16.55
N TYR A 14 9.64 2.82 -15.68
CA TYR A 14 9.66 4.09 -14.95
C TYR A 14 9.87 5.31 -15.85
N LYS A 15 10.60 5.17 -16.96
CA LYS A 15 10.84 6.28 -17.90
C LYS A 15 9.63 6.60 -18.77
N LYS A 16 8.83 5.59 -19.15
CA LYS A 16 7.85 5.71 -20.25
C LYS A 16 6.42 5.39 -19.85
N ILE A 17 6.20 4.55 -18.84
CA ILE A 17 4.88 3.97 -18.56
C ILE A 17 4.37 4.41 -17.18
N PHE A 18 5.20 4.35 -16.15
CA PHE A 18 4.76 4.66 -14.78
C PHE A 18 4.19 6.09 -14.71
N PRO A 19 2.96 6.28 -14.20
CA PRO A 19 2.23 7.54 -14.31
C PRO A 19 2.58 8.51 -13.17
N CYS A 20 3.85 8.95 -13.07
CA CYS A 20 4.32 9.81 -11.98
C CYS A 20 3.46 11.06 -11.74
N ASP A 21 2.90 11.67 -12.79
CA ASP A 21 2.12 12.89 -12.66
C ASP A 21 0.74 12.62 -12.03
N LEU A 22 0.03 11.58 -12.48
CA LEU A 22 -1.22 11.14 -11.84
C LEU A 22 -0.99 10.64 -10.42
N PHE A 23 0.13 9.95 -10.19
CA PHE A 23 0.53 9.47 -8.88
C PHE A 23 0.80 10.63 -7.91
N ALA A 24 1.53 11.65 -8.36
CA ALA A 24 1.72 12.87 -7.61
C ALA A 24 0.39 13.60 -7.35
N GLN A 25 -0.47 13.68 -8.35
CA GLN A 25 -1.79 14.32 -8.23
C GLN A 25 -2.65 13.66 -7.15
N TRP A 26 -2.69 12.32 -7.15
CA TRP A 26 -3.38 11.53 -6.14
C TRP A 26 -2.82 11.79 -4.74
N LEU A 27 -1.51 11.62 -4.55
CA LEU A 27 -0.89 11.66 -3.22
C LEU A 27 -0.80 13.06 -2.60
N THR A 28 -0.86 14.10 -3.44
CA THR A 28 -0.93 15.50 -3.03
C THR A 28 -2.36 16.01 -2.90
N TYR A 29 -3.36 15.22 -3.30
CA TYR A 29 -4.79 15.60 -3.28
C TYR A 29 -5.07 16.93 -4.00
N ASN A 30 -4.31 17.24 -5.06
CA ASN A 30 -4.31 18.53 -5.77
C ASN A 30 -4.05 19.76 -4.87
N SER A 31 -3.58 19.56 -3.64
CA SER A 31 -3.37 20.65 -2.70
C SER A 31 -1.95 21.20 -2.83
N ARG A 32 -1.86 22.53 -2.93
CA ARG A 32 -0.59 23.26 -2.95
C ARG A 32 0.17 23.19 -1.62
N SER A 33 -0.53 22.91 -0.51
CA SER A 33 0.07 22.84 0.83
C SER A 33 0.59 21.45 1.20
N THR A 34 0.08 20.40 0.57
CA THR A 34 0.50 19.00 0.80
C THR A 34 1.34 18.51 -0.36
N GLY A 35 2.60 18.96 -0.42
CA GLY A 35 3.55 18.53 -1.43
C GLY A 35 4.08 17.12 -1.20
N LEU A 36 4.55 16.47 -2.28
CA LEU A 36 5.30 15.22 -2.24
C LEU A 36 6.54 15.30 -1.32
N SER A 37 7.03 16.50 -1.04
CA SER A 37 8.24 16.76 -0.25
C SER A 37 8.11 16.31 1.20
N LYS A 38 6.87 16.19 1.71
CA LYS A 38 6.56 15.71 3.06
C LYS A 38 6.03 14.27 3.09
N ARG A 39 5.73 13.68 1.93
CA ARG A 39 5.27 12.28 1.81
C ARG A 39 6.47 11.36 1.90
N GLU A 40 6.39 10.35 2.77
CA GLU A 40 7.38 9.29 2.81
C GLU A 40 7.15 8.28 1.68
N PHE A 41 8.24 7.94 0.99
CA PHE A 41 8.34 6.79 0.13
C PHE A 41 9.44 5.88 0.66
N SER A 42 9.27 4.57 0.45
CA SER A 42 10.35 3.63 0.57
C SER A 42 10.55 2.84 -0.71
N PHE A 43 11.80 2.51 -1.00
CA PHE A 43 12.20 1.75 -2.17
C PHE A 43 12.89 0.47 -1.72
N THR A 44 12.46 -0.66 -2.27
CA THR A 44 13.26 -1.89 -2.24
C THR A 44 14.03 -1.98 -3.54
N LEU A 45 15.35 -2.12 -3.46
CA LEU A 45 16.21 -2.33 -4.62
C LEU A 45 16.54 -3.82 -4.79
N ASN A 46 17.26 -4.16 -5.86
CA ASN A 46 17.81 -5.50 -6.03
C ASN A 46 18.70 -5.89 -4.84
N GLY A 47 18.63 -7.16 -4.42
CA GLY A 47 19.28 -7.64 -3.20
C GLY A 47 18.58 -7.23 -1.90
N ASP A 48 17.30 -6.89 -1.96
CA ASP A 48 16.44 -6.53 -0.82
C ASP A 48 16.97 -5.34 0.01
N ILE A 49 17.72 -4.44 -0.64
CA ILE A 49 18.21 -3.21 -0.02
C ILE A 49 17.02 -2.25 0.15
N TYR A 50 16.73 -1.90 1.41
CA TYR A 50 15.59 -1.07 1.76
C TYR A 50 16.01 0.38 2.03
N LEU A 51 15.47 1.32 1.25
CA LEU A 51 15.71 2.75 1.38
C LEU A 51 14.45 3.45 1.90
N ARG A 52 14.45 3.84 3.17
CA ARG A 52 13.36 4.59 3.80
C ARG A 52 13.55 6.09 3.74
N TYR A 53 12.49 6.82 4.11
CA TYR A 53 12.52 8.26 4.27
C TYR A 53 12.87 9.01 2.98
N GLN A 54 12.47 8.47 1.84
CA GLN A 54 12.56 9.18 0.56
C GLN A 54 11.38 10.14 0.43
N SER A 55 11.60 11.29 -0.20
CA SER A 55 10.57 12.31 -0.46
C SER A 55 11.02 13.23 -1.58
N PHE A 56 10.09 13.77 -2.36
CA PHE A 56 10.40 14.43 -3.64
C PHE A 56 9.70 15.78 -3.76
N ASP A 57 10.38 16.78 -4.32
CA ASP A 57 9.79 18.12 -4.43
C ASP A 57 8.80 18.23 -5.60
N SER A 58 8.93 17.36 -6.61
CA SER A 58 8.06 17.31 -7.79
C SER A 58 7.88 15.89 -8.36
N SER A 59 6.88 15.68 -9.21
CA SER A 59 6.70 14.43 -9.97
C SER A 59 7.88 14.13 -10.90
N SER A 60 8.53 15.18 -11.42
CA SER A 60 9.73 15.07 -12.24
C SER A 60 10.92 14.53 -11.46
N ASP A 61 11.14 15.04 -10.24
CA ASP A 61 12.24 14.55 -9.38
C ASP A 61 11.98 13.13 -8.90
N PHE A 62 10.72 12.80 -8.60
CA PHE A 62 10.32 11.42 -8.33
C PHE A 62 10.64 10.50 -9.51
N ARG A 63 10.25 10.87 -10.75
CA ARG A 63 10.56 10.09 -11.96
C ARG A 63 12.06 9.90 -12.16
N LYS A 64 12.86 10.96 -12.00
CA LYS A 64 14.32 10.89 -12.16
C LYS A 64 14.93 9.87 -11.20
N GLU A 65 14.50 9.88 -9.94
CA GLU A 65 15.03 8.95 -8.95
C GLU A 65 14.57 7.51 -9.20
N LEU A 66 13.32 7.28 -9.62
CA LEU A 66 12.84 5.95 -10.03
C LEU A 66 13.64 5.37 -11.21
N VAL A 67 13.93 6.17 -12.24
CA VAL A 67 14.71 5.75 -13.41
C VAL A 67 16.18 5.47 -13.06
N LYS A 68 16.71 6.21 -12.08
CA LYS A 68 18.08 6.06 -11.59
C LYS A 68 18.25 4.81 -10.73
N LEU A 69 17.37 4.64 -9.74
CA LEU A 69 17.48 3.56 -8.74
C LEU A 69 16.86 2.25 -9.20
N CYS A 70 15.88 2.30 -10.12
CA CYS A 70 15.12 1.14 -10.59
C CYS A 70 14.62 0.24 -9.45
N PRO A 71 13.84 0.77 -8.49
CA PRO A 71 13.37 -0.02 -7.35
C PRO A 71 12.42 -1.13 -7.78
N THR A 72 12.59 -2.33 -7.21
CA THR A 72 11.72 -3.49 -7.44
C THR A 72 10.39 -3.38 -6.70
N LYS A 73 10.32 -2.56 -5.65
CA LYS A 73 9.09 -2.24 -4.91
C LYS A 73 9.07 -0.79 -4.48
N ILE A 74 7.88 -0.19 -4.48
CA ILE A 74 7.64 1.16 -3.97
C ILE A 74 6.58 1.07 -2.87
N ASP A 75 6.94 1.55 -1.68
CA ASP A 75 6.01 1.72 -0.57
C ASP A 75 5.66 3.18 -0.38
N ILE A 76 4.40 3.46 -0.06
CA ILE A 76 3.91 4.81 0.25
C ILE A 76 3.55 4.90 1.74
N GLY A 77 4.16 5.87 2.41
CA GLY A 77 4.04 6.08 3.85
C GLY A 77 3.21 7.30 4.20
N ALA A 78 3.34 7.78 5.43
CA ALA A 78 2.62 8.95 5.90
C ALA A 78 3.12 10.26 5.27
N VAL A 79 2.29 11.31 5.37
CA VAL A 79 2.78 12.69 5.28
C VAL A 79 3.28 13.12 6.65
N TYR A 80 4.49 13.67 6.69
CA TYR A 80 5.15 14.11 7.91
C TYR A 80 5.12 15.62 8.06
N SER A 81 5.35 16.10 9.28
CA SER A 81 5.50 17.52 9.61
C SER A 81 6.63 18.20 8.82
N ASN A 82 7.69 17.44 8.52
CA ASN A 82 8.87 17.85 7.78
C ASN A 82 9.25 16.84 6.70
N SER A 83 10.17 17.23 5.81
CA SER A 83 10.60 16.38 4.71
C SER A 83 11.31 15.11 5.22
N PRO A 84 10.82 13.90 4.88
CA PRO A 84 11.45 12.63 5.28
C PRO A 84 12.94 12.53 4.93
N LYS A 85 13.37 13.05 3.77
CA LYS A 85 14.79 13.02 3.38
C LYS A 85 15.72 13.75 4.36
N LEU A 86 15.18 14.63 5.20
CA LEU A 86 15.90 15.40 6.22
C LEU A 86 15.77 14.81 7.64
N HIS A 87 15.15 13.63 7.83
CA HIS A 87 14.86 13.06 9.15
C HIS A 87 16.09 12.96 10.09
N ARG A 88 17.30 12.79 9.54
CA ARG A 88 18.55 12.71 10.33
C ARG A 88 19.02 14.06 10.85
N SER A 89 18.61 15.15 10.22
CA SER A 89 19.01 16.52 10.54
C SER A 89 17.98 17.26 11.40
N ILE A 90 16.86 16.61 11.72
CA ILE A 90 15.73 17.20 12.44
C ILE A 90 15.61 16.50 13.80
N LEU A 91 15.27 17.28 14.83
CA LEU A 91 14.95 16.73 16.14
C LEU A 91 13.75 15.76 16.03
N SER A 92 13.85 14.58 16.64
CA SER A 92 12.80 13.55 16.60
C SER A 92 11.44 14.08 17.07
N SER A 93 11.44 14.99 18.06
CA SER A 93 10.23 15.66 18.55
C SER A 93 9.51 16.52 17.51
N SER A 94 10.21 16.92 16.45
CA SER A 94 9.72 17.75 15.35
C SER A 94 9.45 16.95 14.07
N PHE A 95 9.75 15.65 14.05
CA PHE A 95 9.49 14.76 12.91
C PHE A 95 8.37 13.80 13.26
N LYS A 96 7.13 14.17 12.92
CA LYS A 96 5.91 13.43 13.29
C LYS A 96 5.06 13.13 12.05
N PRO A 97 4.48 11.93 11.94
CA PRO A 97 3.45 11.67 10.94
C PRO A 97 2.21 12.51 11.26
N GLU A 98 1.69 13.22 10.26
CA GLU A 98 0.50 14.07 10.38
C GLU A 98 -0.75 13.35 9.91
N TRP A 99 -0.67 12.63 8.80
CA TRP A 99 -1.79 11.89 8.23
C TRP A 99 -1.33 10.82 7.23
N LYS A 100 -2.17 9.81 7.06
CA LYS A 100 -2.00 8.75 6.05
C LYS A 100 -3.36 8.19 5.69
N GLU A 101 -3.54 7.80 4.43
CA GLU A 101 -4.68 7.00 3.99
C GLU A 101 -4.92 5.81 4.93
N LEU A 102 -6.17 5.53 5.23
CA LEU A 102 -6.56 4.26 5.86
C LEU A 102 -6.46 3.19 4.77
N VAL A 103 -5.73 2.11 5.05
CA VAL A 103 -5.45 1.10 4.04
C VAL A 103 -5.73 -0.30 4.57
N PHE A 104 -6.33 -1.12 3.72
CA PHE A 104 -6.60 -2.53 3.97
C PHE A 104 -5.77 -3.38 3.02
N ASP A 105 -5.14 -4.43 3.52
CA ASP A 105 -4.39 -5.42 2.76
C ASP A 105 -5.06 -6.79 2.96
N ILE A 106 -5.49 -7.41 1.86
CA ILE A 106 -6.19 -8.69 1.84
C ILE A 106 -5.35 -9.65 1.00
N ASP A 107 -4.66 -10.59 1.65
CA ASP A 107 -3.88 -11.65 1.00
C ASP A 107 -4.64 -12.98 1.08
N LEU A 108 -4.66 -13.71 -0.04
CA LEU A 108 -5.30 -15.02 -0.08
C LEU A 108 -4.63 -16.07 0.82
N THR A 109 -3.42 -15.87 1.36
CA THR A 109 -2.86 -16.76 2.39
C THR A 109 -3.66 -16.78 3.67
N ASP A 110 -4.37 -15.71 3.99
CA ASP A 110 -5.24 -15.70 5.17
C ASP A 110 -6.45 -16.63 5.00
N TYR A 111 -6.61 -17.21 3.81
CA TYR A 111 -7.64 -18.20 3.46
C TYR A 111 -7.06 -19.60 3.19
N ASP A 112 -5.78 -19.87 3.50
CA ASP A 112 -5.12 -21.15 3.20
C ASP A 112 -5.91 -22.36 3.76
N GLU A 113 -6.45 -22.23 4.98
CA GLU A 113 -7.25 -23.27 5.63
C GLU A 113 -8.54 -23.63 4.87
N VAL A 114 -9.08 -22.71 4.06
CA VAL A 114 -10.37 -22.87 3.35
C VAL A 114 -10.24 -22.90 1.82
N ARG A 115 -9.03 -22.72 1.25
CA ARG A 115 -8.80 -22.70 -0.21
C ARG A 115 -8.05 -23.94 -0.72
N TYR A 116 -8.72 -25.09 -0.80
CA TYR A 116 -8.10 -26.37 -1.21
C TYR A 116 -7.41 -26.40 -2.59
N CYS A 117 -7.69 -25.44 -3.49
CA CYS A 117 -7.07 -25.39 -4.81
C CYS A 117 -5.64 -24.82 -4.83
N CYS A 118 -5.31 -23.87 -3.93
CA CYS A 118 -4.04 -23.13 -3.92
C CYS A 118 -3.51 -22.84 -2.50
N GLY A 119 -4.18 -23.35 -1.47
CA GLY A 119 -3.76 -23.21 -0.07
C GLY A 119 -2.63 -24.17 0.28
N ASP A 120 -2.24 -24.20 1.55
CA ASP A 120 -1.13 -25.00 2.08
C ASP A 120 -1.22 -26.50 1.75
N GLN A 121 -2.43 -27.01 1.59
CA GLN A 121 -2.76 -28.38 1.24
C GLN A 121 -2.69 -28.68 -0.27
N SER A 122 -2.47 -27.67 -1.12
CA SER A 122 -2.43 -27.84 -2.57
C SER A 122 -1.07 -28.31 -3.07
N ALA A 123 -1.07 -29.43 -3.82
CA ALA A 123 0.12 -29.96 -4.48
C ALA A 123 0.60 -29.10 -5.68
N THR A 124 -0.21 -28.13 -6.13
CA THR A 124 0.08 -27.35 -7.35
C THR A 124 1.14 -26.26 -7.15
N GLY A 125 1.34 -25.80 -5.90
CA GLY A 125 2.25 -24.69 -5.57
C GLY A 125 1.87 -23.33 -6.19
N SER A 126 0.73 -23.21 -6.89
CA SER A 126 0.29 -21.95 -7.49
C SER A 126 -0.19 -20.99 -6.40
N PRO A 127 0.24 -19.71 -6.40
CA PRO A 127 -0.20 -18.75 -5.38
C PRO A 127 -1.69 -18.42 -5.48
N ILE A 128 -2.28 -18.48 -6.69
CA ILE A 128 -3.71 -18.22 -6.97
C ILE A 128 -4.22 -18.99 -8.19
N CYS A 129 -5.54 -19.13 -8.30
CA CYS A 129 -6.23 -19.56 -9.52
C CYS A 129 -7.65 -18.95 -9.58
N LEU A 130 -8.36 -19.19 -10.70
CA LEU A 130 -9.74 -18.73 -10.92
C LEU A 130 -10.75 -19.28 -9.89
N ARG A 131 -10.42 -20.36 -9.17
CA ARG A 131 -11.30 -20.95 -8.15
C ARG A 131 -11.21 -20.25 -6.80
N CYS A 132 -10.03 -19.76 -6.39
CA CYS A 132 -9.86 -19.05 -5.11
C CYS A 132 -9.96 -17.53 -5.25
N TRP A 133 -9.79 -16.95 -6.46
CA TRP A 133 -9.96 -15.52 -6.67
C TRP A 133 -11.33 -14.95 -6.22
N PRO A 134 -12.45 -15.70 -6.32
CA PRO A 134 -13.72 -15.29 -5.73
C PRO A 134 -13.64 -14.92 -4.24
N LEU A 135 -12.69 -15.45 -3.45
CA LEU A 135 -12.49 -15.05 -2.05
C LEU A 135 -12.06 -13.59 -1.94
N ALA A 136 -11.08 -13.15 -2.74
CA ALA A 136 -10.66 -11.76 -2.80
C ALA A 136 -11.81 -10.86 -3.29
N ARG A 137 -12.57 -11.31 -4.31
CA ARG A 137 -13.76 -10.58 -4.79
C ARG A 137 -14.80 -10.39 -3.67
N SER A 138 -15.12 -11.45 -2.92
CA SER A 138 -16.06 -11.37 -1.81
C SER A 138 -15.57 -10.43 -0.72
N ALA A 139 -14.27 -10.47 -0.40
CA ALA A 139 -13.66 -9.57 0.57
C ALA A 139 -13.77 -8.09 0.13
N VAL A 140 -13.49 -7.79 -1.14
CA VAL A 140 -13.70 -6.45 -1.73
C VAL A 140 -15.15 -6.01 -1.55
N LEU A 141 -16.13 -6.86 -1.92
CA LEU A 141 -17.55 -6.50 -1.85
C LEU A 141 -18.01 -6.22 -0.41
N CYS A 142 -17.61 -7.04 0.54
CA CYS A 142 -17.97 -6.85 1.95
C CYS A 142 -17.33 -5.58 2.54
N ILE A 143 -16.02 -5.39 2.33
CA ILE A 143 -15.29 -4.25 2.89
C ILE A 143 -15.71 -2.95 2.20
N ASP A 144 -15.87 -2.92 0.88
CA ASP A 144 -16.32 -1.72 0.15
C ASP A 144 -17.72 -1.29 0.62
N ARG A 145 -18.65 -2.25 0.76
CA ARG A 145 -19.98 -1.99 1.31
C ARG A 145 -19.90 -1.36 2.69
N SER A 146 -19.19 -1.98 3.64
CA SER A 146 -19.11 -1.44 5.00
C SER A 146 -18.42 -0.08 5.06
N LEU A 147 -17.34 0.13 4.30
CA LEU A 147 -16.68 1.44 4.24
C LEU A 147 -17.61 2.55 3.71
N ARG A 148 -18.50 2.22 2.77
CA ARG A 148 -19.45 3.20 2.19
C ARG A 148 -20.70 3.38 3.03
N GLU A 149 -21.36 2.30 3.41
CA GLU A 149 -22.67 2.33 4.05
C GLU A 149 -22.57 2.57 5.56
N ASP A 150 -21.59 1.95 6.23
CA ASP A 150 -21.47 2.01 7.69
C ASP A 150 -20.61 3.21 8.12
N PHE A 151 -19.52 3.48 7.39
CA PHE A 151 -18.57 4.57 7.72
C PHE A 151 -18.72 5.83 6.85
N GLY A 152 -19.48 5.76 5.75
CA GLY A 152 -19.74 6.92 4.89
C GLY A 152 -18.55 7.37 4.01
N PHE A 153 -17.50 6.56 3.87
CA PHE A 153 -16.35 6.89 3.02
C PHE A 153 -16.70 6.79 1.54
N ARG A 154 -16.17 7.70 0.72
CA ARG A 154 -16.54 7.83 -0.69
C ARG A 154 -15.38 7.51 -1.64
N HIS A 155 -14.17 7.89 -1.26
CA HIS A 155 -12.98 7.84 -2.10
C HIS A 155 -12.17 6.58 -1.79
N LEU A 156 -12.60 5.46 -2.38
CA LEU A 156 -11.98 4.15 -2.23
C LEU A 156 -11.24 3.78 -3.52
N LEU A 157 -9.94 3.46 -3.41
CA LEU A 157 -9.13 2.95 -4.50
C LEU A 157 -8.69 1.52 -4.20
N TRP A 158 -9.24 0.56 -4.93
CA TRP A 158 -8.83 -0.84 -4.89
C TRP A 158 -7.73 -1.11 -5.90
N VAL A 159 -6.64 -1.74 -5.46
CA VAL A 159 -5.47 -2.05 -6.28
C VAL A 159 -5.12 -3.53 -6.15
N TYR A 160 -4.81 -4.19 -7.26
CA TYR A 160 -4.27 -5.54 -7.23
C TYR A 160 -2.86 -5.55 -6.66
N SER A 161 -2.52 -6.48 -5.77
CA SER A 161 -1.22 -6.52 -5.09
C SER A 161 -0.04 -6.98 -5.97
N GLY A 162 -0.30 -7.30 -7.25
CA GLY A 162 0.69 -7.85 -8.16
C GLY A 162 0.80 -9.37 -8.11
N ARG A 163 0.25 -10.03 -7.08
CA ARG A 163 0.36 -11.50 -6.93
C ARG A 163 -0.93 -12.21 -6.52
N ARG A 164 -1.42 -12.00 -5.30
CA ARG A 164 -2.45 -12.88 -4.71
C ARG A 164 -3.39 -12.19 -3.73
N GLY A 165 -3.50 -10.88 -3.85
CA GLY A 165 -4.28 -10.07 -2.93
C GLY A 165 -4.72 -8.77 -3.56
N VAL A 166 -5.36 -7.96 -2.75
CA VAL A 166 -5.86 -6.63 -3.10
C VAL A 166 -5.63 -5.67 -1.95
N HIS A 167 -5.35 -4.41 -2.29
CA HIS A 167 -5.20 -3.33 -1.34
C HIS A 167 -6.34 -2.33 -1.53
N CYS A 168 -6.93 -1.82 -0.45
CA CYS A 168 -7.90 -0.73 -0.49
C CYS A 168 -7.32 0.52 0.15
N TRP A 169 -7.19 1.61 -0.61
CA TRP A 169 -6.82 2.92 -0.11
C TRP A 169 -8.07 3.78 0.10
N VAL A 170 -8.36 4.11 1.35
CA VAL A 170 -9.43 5.05 1.73
C VAL A 170 -8.83 6.46 1.80
N CYS A 171 -9.22 7.29 0.85
CA CYS A 171 -8.59 8.57 0.54
C CYS A 171 -9.39 9.78 1.05
N ASP A 172 -10.57 9.57 1.64
CA ASP A 172 -11.37 10.62 2.27
C ASP A 172 -10.56 11.44 3.28
N HIS A 173 -10.83 12.74 3.36
CA HIS A 173 -10.13 13.61 4.30
C HIS A 173 -10.30 13.11 5.74
N SER A 174 -11.51 12.74 6.16
CA SER A 174 -11.74 12.18 7.51
C SER A 174 -10.93 10.92 7.78
N ALA A 175 -10.83 10.00 6.79
CA ALA A 175 -10.07 8.76 6.91
C ALA A 175 -8.56 9.01 7.08
N ARG A 176 -8.01 9.99 6.34
CA ARG A 176 -6.58 10.30 6.37
C ARG A 176 -6.07 10.77 7.74
N TYR A 177 -6.92 11.48 8.47
CA TYR A 177 -6.59 12.08 9.77
C TYR A 177 -7.04 11.23 10.96
N LEU A 178 -7.51 10.00 10.75
CA LEU A 178 -7.82 9.08 11.84
C LEU A 178 -6.55 8.79 12.66
N ASP A 179 -6.70 8.86 13.98
CA ASP A 179 -5.68 8.40 14.91
C ASP A 179 -5.61 6.87 14.97
N GLN A 180 -4.61 6.34 15.66
CA GLN A 180 -4.39 4.90 15.74
C GLN A 180 -5.56 4.16 16.42
N THR A 181 -6.18 4.79 17.42
CA THR A 181 -7.33 4.24 18.14
C THR A 181 -8.51 4.05 17.20
N SER A 182 -8.86 5.08 16.42
CA SER A 182 -9.97 5.03 15.48
C SER A 182 -9.71 4.04 14.33
N ARG A 183 -8.47 3.98 13.83
CA ARG A 183 -8.08 2.97 12.82
C ARG A 183 -8.27 1.55 13.36
N THR A 184 -7.88 1.32 14.61
CA THR A 184 -8.03 0.03 15.28
C THR A 184 -9.50 -0.33 15.45
N ALA A 185 -10.33 0.62 15.89
CA ALA A 185 -11.78 0.40 16.06
C ALA A 185 -12.48 0.03 14.74
N ILE A 186 -12.12 0.66 13.62
CA ILE A 186 -12.66 0.32 12.29
C ILE A 186 -12.25 -1.11 11.92
N VAL A 187 -10.99 -1.48 12.13
CA VAL A 187 -10.50 -2.84 11.86
C VAL A 187 -11.25 -3.86 12.72
N GLU A 188 -11.42 -3.61 14.00
CA GLU A 188 -12.12 -4.50 14.92
C GLU A 188 -13.59 -4.69 14.55
N TYR A 189 -14.25 -3.62 14.06
CA TYR A 189 -15.62 -3.66 13.55
C TYR A 189 -15.73 -4.58 12.32
N LEU A 190 -14.78 -4.48 11.39
CA LEU A 190 -14.76 -5.29 10.16
C LEU A 190 -14.28 -6.73 10.39
N THR A 191 -13.68 -7.03 11.56
CA THR A 191 -13.13 -8.34 11.88
C THR A 191 -14.16 -9.25 12.53
N LEU A 192 -14.78 -10.11 11.71
CA LEU A 192 -15.75 -11.11 12.16
C LEU A 192 -15.10 -12.45 12.54
N VAL A 193 -14.03 -12.84 11.86
CA VAL A 193 -13.32 -14.10 12.13
C VAL A 193 -12.26 -13.84 13.20
N ARG A 194 -12.51 -14.35 14.41
CA ARG A 194 -11.60 -14.22 15.56
C ARG A 194 -11.13 -15.61 15.99
N GLY A 195 -9.89 -15.98 15.64
CA GLY A 195 -9.24 -17.23 16.05
C GLY A 195 -9.13 -18.29 14.95
N GLY A 196 -7.91 -18.82 14.81
CA GLY A 196 -7.46 -19.84 13.85
C GLY A 196 -5.93 -19.76 13.74
N SER A 197 -5.24 -20.82 13.30
CA SER A 197 -3.83 -20.74 12.89
C SER A 197 -3.63 -19.79 11.70
N SER A 198 -4.71 -19.48 11.00
CA SER A 198 -4.93 -18.31 10.15
C SER A 198 -4.43 -17.03 10.83
N LYS A 199 -3.28 -16.54 10.36
CA LYS A 199 -2.66 -15.30 10.81
C LYS A 199 -3.69 -14.17 10.74
N LYS A 200 -3.70 -13.30 11.77
CA LYS A 200 -4.48 -12.05 11.78
C LYS A 200 -4.31 -11.37 10.41
N VAL A 201 -5.41 -10.95 9.79
CA VAL A 201 -5.38 -10.06 8.63
C VAL A 201 -4.38 -8.95 8.95
N ARG A 202 -3.28 -8.90 8.18
CA ARG A 202 -2.17 -8.00 8.47
C ARG A 202 -2.52 -6.63 7.92
N PHE A 203 -3.06 -5.78 8.78
CA PHE A 203 -3.23 -4.36 8.45
C PHE A 203 -1.91 -3.64 8.69
N PHE A 204 -1.26 -3.21 7.61
CA PHE A 204 -0.08 -2.36 7.73
C PHE A 204 -0.51 -0.94 8.05
N ALA A 205 -0.26 -0.52 9.29
CA ALA A 205 -0.36 0.87 9.70
C ALA A 205 0.67 1.76 8.97
N ASP A 206 1.73 1.17 8.41
CA ASP A 206 2.89 1.93 7.96
C ASP A 206 3.12 1.90 6.44
N TRP A 207 2.86 0.80 5.73
CA TRP A 207 3.28 0.64 4.33
C TRP A 207 2.40 -0.31 3.52
N ILE A 208 2.07 0.09 2.30
CA ILE A 208 1.49 -0.80 1.29
C ILE A 208 2.34 -0.72 0.03
N PHE A 209 2.70 -1.89 -0.48
CA PHE A 209 3.42 -2.08 -1.72
C PHE A 209 2.50 -1.77 -2.91
N LEU A 210 3.02 -1.01 -3.88
CA LEU A 210 2.53 -0.97 -5.25
C LEU A 210 3.52 -1.65 -6.19
#